data_AF-A0A1C5WDE3-F1
#
_entry.id   AF-A0A1C5WDE3-F1
#
_cell.length_a   1.000
_cell.length_b   1.000
_cell.length_c   1.000
_cell.angle_alpha   90.00
_cell.angle_beta   90.00
_cell.angle_gamma   90.00
#
_symmetry.space_group_name_H-M   'P 1'
#
loop_
_entity.id
_entity.type
_entity.pdbx_description
1 polymer ?
#
loop_
_entity_poly.entity_id
_entity_poly.type
_entity_poly.pdbx_seq_one_letter_code
_entity_poly.pdbx_strand_id
1 'polypeptide(L)'
;MREADRLRSYTDKLLKDNIIGRNGAKKGTQFFVNPQLIKNAKVNLKTTISEIAGRLPEVDLQELRKMVYSMVDVELITEGARTDRRYTLK
;
A
#
# COMPACT_ATOMS: atom_id res chain seq x y z
N MET A 1 13.40 -10.49 -30.68
CA MET A 1 13.70 -9.74 -29.44
C MET A 1 13.16 -10.55 -28.26
N ARG A 2 14.00 -10.95 -27.30
CA ARG A 2 13.62 -11.90 -26.23
C ARG A 2 12.84 -11.16 -25.13
N GLU A 3 11.80 -11.76 -24.57
CA GLU A 3 10.92 -11.14 -23.56
C GLU A 3 11.65 -10.68 -22.30
N ALA A 4 12.73 -11.36 -21.93
CA ALA A 4 13.58 -10.98 -20.81
C ALA A 4 14.22 -9.60 -20.98
N ASP A 5 14.59 -9.23 -22.22
CA ASP A 5 15.16 -7.91 -22.51
C ASP A 5 14.09 -6.81 -22.40
N ARG A 6 12.84 -7.12 -22.75
CA ARG A 6 11.71 -6.21 -22.57
C ARG A 6 11.43 -5.95 -21.09
N LEU A 7 11.44 -7.00 -20.27
CA LEU A 7 11.16 -6.89 -18.84
C LEU A 7 12.22 -6.04 -18.13
N ARG A 8 13.50 -6.29 -18.42
CA ARG A 8 14.62 -5.48 -17.86
C ARG A 8 14.51 -4.02 -18.26
N SER A 9 14.31 -3.75 -19.55
CA SER A 9 14.15 -2.37 -20.04
C SER A 9 12.99 -1.65 -19.36
N TYR A 10 11.90 -2.36 -19.06
CA TYR A 10 10.75 -1.79 -18.35
C TYR A 10 11.06 -1.53 -16.87
N THR A 11 11.68 -2.48 -16.17
CA THR A 11 12.06 -2.30 -14.75
C THR A 11 13.09 -1.20 -14.57
N ASP A 12 14.02 -1.05 -15.50
CA ASP A 12 15.05 -0.01 -15.47
C ASP A 12 14.46 1.40 -15.59
N LYS A 13 13.40 1.56 -16.40
CA LYS A 13 12.63 2.82 -16.49
C LYS A 13 11.95 3.13 -15.17
N LEU A 14 11.26 2.16 -14.57
CA LEU A 14 10.56 2.35 -13.30
C LEU A 14 11.50 2.66 -12.12
N LEU A 15 12.71 2.09 -12.13
CA LEU A 15 13.77 2.42 -11.19
C LEU A 15 14.27 3.85 -11.40
N LYS A 16 14.50 4.25 -12.66
CA LYS A 16 14.96 5.60 -13.01
C LYS A 16 13.94 6.67 -12.58
N ASP A 17 12.66 6.38 -12.74
CA ASP A 17 11.57 7.28 -12.38
C ASP A 17 11.25 7.25 -10.88
N ASN A 18 12.03 6.51 -10.07
CA ASN A 18 11.83 6.32 -8.62
C ASN A 18 10.43 5.81 -8.26
N ILE A 19 9.80 5.03 -9.15
CA ILE A 19 8.49 4.43 -8.91
C ILE A 19 8.62 3.14 -8.09
N ILE A 20 9.67 2.37 -8.36
CA ILE A 20 10.01 1.15 -7.61
C ILE A 20 11.42 1.27 -7.03
N GLY A 21 11.62 0.69 -5.86
CA GLY A 21 12.93 0.39 -5.28
C GLY A 21 13.32 -1.07 -5.54
N ARG A 22 14.59 -1.38 -5.33
CA ARG A 22 15.10 -2.76 -5.35
C ARG A 22 15.84 -3.10 -4.07
N ASN A 23 15.66 -4.32 -3.58
CA ASN A 23 16.45 -4.92 -2.53
C ASN A 23 17.32 -6.04 -3.12
N GLY A 24 18.63 -5.99 -2.83
CA GLY A 24 19.62 -6.91 -3.39
C GLY A 24 20.19 -6.48 -4.74
N ALA A 25 21.38 -6.99 -5.08
CA ALA A 25 22.13 -6.61 -6.28
C ALA A 25 22.39 -7.77 -7.26
N LYS A 26 22.09 -9.01 -6.88
CA LYS A 26 22.38 -10.23 -7.66
C LYS A 26 21.13 -11.12 -7.76
N LYS A 27 21.29 -12.44 -7.84
CA LYS A 27 20.19 -13.41 -7.83
C LYS A 27 19.36 -13.23 -6.54
N GLY A 28 18.04 -13.14 -6.68
CA GLY A 28 17.14 -12.82 -5.58
C GLY A 28 16.85 -11.33 -5.38
N THR A 29 17.18 -10.47 -6.36
CA THR A 29 16.76 -9.06 -6.33
C THR A 29 15.23 -8.97 -6.29
N GLN A 30 14.71 -8.30 -5.27
CA GLN A 30 13.29 -8.05 -5.08
C GLN A 30 12.99 -6.60 -5.39
N PHE A 31 11.81 -6.32 -5.95
CA PHE A 31 11.33 -4.97 -6.19
C PHE A 31 10.21 -4.64 -5.21
N PHE A 32 10.15 -3.39 -4.77
CA PHE A 32 9.07 -2.86 -3.94
C PHE A 32 8.63 -1.50 -4.49
N VAL A 33 7.37 -1.13 -4.27
CA VAL A 33 6.89 0.21 -4.66
C VAL A 33 7.51 1.26 -3.74
N ASN A 34 7.97 2.38 -4.28
CA ASN A 34 8.60 3.43 -3.48
C ASN A 34 7.64 3.94 -2.39
N PRO A 35 7.97 3.79 -1.09
CA PRO A 35 7.11 4.25 0.01
C PRO A 35 6.87 5.75 0.00
N GLN A 36 7.86 6.53 -0.47
CA GLN A 36 7.70 7.98 -0.60
C GLN A 36 6.67 8.33 -1.67
N LEU A 37 6.54 7.52 -2.74
CA LEU A 37 5.55 7.74 -3.77
C LEU A 37 4.14 7.47 -3.22
N ILE A 38 3.95 6.43 -2.42
CA ILE A 38 2.68 6.15 -1.74
C ILE A 38 2.32 7.29 -0.78
N LYS A 39 3.30 7.78 -0.01
CA LYS A 39 3.12 8.92 0.92
C LYS A 39 2.79 10.22 0.17
N ASN A 40 3.50 10.51 -0.91
CA ASN A 40 3.34 11.73 -1.70
C ASN A 40 2.12 11.71 -2.61
N ALA A 41 1.61 10.52 -2.97
CA ALA A 41 0.46 10.37 -3.85
C ALA A 41 -0.84 10.97 -3.28
N LYS A 42 -0.82 11.53 -2.05
CA LYS A 42 -1.97 12.16 -1.37
C LYS A 42 -3.24 11.34 -1.57
N VAL A 43 -3.10 10.01 -1.56
CA VAL A 43 -4.22 9.10 -1.73
C VAL A 43 -4.96 9.13 -0.40
N ASN A 44 -5.74 10.20 -0.22
CA ASN A 44 -6.57 10.42 0.96
C ASN A 44 -7.81 9.54 0.82
N LEU A 45 -7.59 8.23 0.63
CA LEU A 45 -8.63 7.24 0.43
C LEU A 45 -9.32 7.05 1.78
N LYS A 46 -10.37 7.85 1.98
CA LYS A 46 -11.26 7.69 3.13
C LYS A 46 -12.00 6.38 2.94
N THR A 47 -11.62 5.38 3.72
CA THR A 47 -12.18 4.03 3.63
C THR A 47 -12.87 3.66 4.92
N THR A 48 -13.91 2.84 4.79
CA THR A 48 -14.62 2.21 5.91
C THR A 48 -14.06 0.81 6.16
N ILE A 49 -14.29 0.27 7.36
CA ILE A 49 -13.86 -1.10 7.70
C ILE A 49 -14.44 -2.12 6.71
N SER A 50 -15.69 -1.95 6.28
CA SER A 50 -16.33 -2.86 5.33
C SER A 50 -15.63 -2.87 3.97
N GLU A 51 -15.17 -1.72 3.49
CA GLU A 51 -14.40 -1.62 2.24
C GLU A 51 -13.00 -2.22 2.37
N ILE A 52 -12.39 -2.16 3.56
CA ILE A 52 -11.10 -2.81 3.82
C ILE A 52 -11.30 -4.34 3.85
N ALA A 53 -12.33 -4.82 4.54
CA ALA A 53 -12.68 -6.25 4.59
C ALA A 53 -12.99 -6.83 3.19
N GLY A 54 -13.67 -6.06 2.33
CA GLY A 54 -13.92 -6.48 0.95
C GLY A 54 -12.66 -6.64 0.09
N ARG A 55 -11.56 -5.95 0.44
CA ARG A 55 -10.27 -6.07 -0.26
C ARG A 55 -9.38 -7.19 0.31
N LEU A 56 -9.59 -7.55 1.58
CA LEU A 56 -8.84 -8.58 2.30
C LEU A 56 -9.81 -9.64 2.87
N PRO A 57 -10.50 -10.41 2.00
CA PRO A 57 -11.49 -11.40 2.44
C PRO A 57 -10.90 -12.54 3.28
N GLU A 58 -9.58 -12.72 3.24
CA GLU A 58 -8.84 -13.72 4.01
C GLU A 58 -8.67 -13.37 5.50
N VAL A 59 -8.86 -12.11 5.87
CA VAL A 59 -8.72 -11.65 7.26
C VAL A 59 -10.10 -11.59 7.92
N ASP A 60 -10.22 -12.20 9.10
CA ASP A 60 -11.47 -12.12 9.88
C ASP A 60 -11.78 -10.68 10.29
N LEU A 61 -13.06 -10.31 10.26
CA LEU A 61 -13.49 -8.95 10.55
C LEU A 61 -13.12 -8.50 11.97
N GLN A 62 -13.10 -9.40 12.95
CA GLN A 62 -12.69 -9.06 14.31
C GLN A 62 -11.20 -8.77 14.41
N GLU A 63 -10.38 -9.55 13.70
CA GLU A 63 -8.94 -9.34 13.64
C GLU A 63 -8.61 -8.04 12.90
N LEU A 64 -9.26 -7.81 11.77
CA LEU A 64 -9.13 -6.57 11.01
C LEU A 64 -9.47 -5.34 11.86
N ARG A 65 -10.56 -5.41 12.65
CA ARG A 65 -10.93 -4.33 13.58
C ARG A 65 -9.84 -4.06 14.60
N LYS A 66 -9.26 -5.09 15.22
CA LYS A 66 -8.18 -4.93 16.21
C LYS A 66 -6.97 -4.25 15.59
N MET A 67 -6.56 -4.69 14.40
CA MET A 67 -5.44 -4.10 13.67
C MET A 67 -5.72 -2.62 13.35
N VAL A 68 -6.84 -2.31 12.70
CA VAL A 68 -7.18 -0.93 12.32
C VAL A 68 -7.28 -0.03 13.56
N TYR A 69 -7.92 -0.49 14.63
CA TYR A 69 -8.06 0.31 15.86
C TYR A 69 -6.73 0.54 16.58
N SER A 70 -5.79 -0.40 16.52
CA SER A 70 -4.44 -0.17 17.07
C SER A 70 -3.64 0.88 16.32
N MET A 71 -4.02 1.20 15.08
CA MET A 71 -3.36 2.21 14.25
C MET A 71 -4.02 3.60 14.33
N VAL A 72 -5.21 3.69 14.94
CA VAL A 72 -5.90 4.96 15.20
C VAL A 72 -5.08 5.82 16.16
N ASP A 73 -4.99 7.12 15.89
CA ASP A 73 -4.19 8.13 16.61
C ASP A 73 -2.67 8.00 16.50
N VAL A 74 -2.16 6.87 15.98
CA VAL A 74 -0.73 6.68 15.66
C VAL A 74 -0.48 7.05 14.20
N GLU A 75 -1.11 6.32 13.27
CA GLU A 75 -0.89 6.45 11.83
C GLU A 75 -2.19 6.76 11.07
N LEU A 76 -3.35 6.52 11.68
CA LEU A 76 -4.66 6.77 11.11
C LEU A 76 -5.40 7.92 11.79
N ILE A 77 -6.00 8.77 10.98
CA ILE A 77 -6.99 9.78 11.38
C ILE A 77 -8.38 9.22 11.14
N THR A 78 -9.25 9.32 12.15
CA THR A 78 -10.67 8.95 12.02
C THR A 78 -11.54 10.17 11.77
N GLU A 79 -12.46 10.07 10.83
CA GLU A 79 -13.51 11.06 10.56
C GLU A 79 -14.89 10.39 10.58
N GLY A 80 -15.95 11.15 10.89
CA GLY A 80 -17.33 10.64 10.89
C GLY A 80 -17.79 10.04 12.22
N ALA A 81 -19.06 9.68 12.29
CA ALA A 81 -19.69 9.10 13.48
C ALA A 81 -19.51 7.57 13.53
N ARG A 82 -20.10 6.91 14.52
CA ARG A 82 -19.86 5.48 14.81
C ARG A 82 -20.12 4.55 13.62
N THR A 83 -21.14 4.84 12.81
CA THR A 83 -21.59 3.95 11.71
C THR A 83 -20.93 4.28 10.38
N ASP A 84 -20.55 5.54 10.17
CA ASP A 84 -19.93 6.06 8.94
C ASP A 84 -18.45 6.41 9.13
N ARG A 85 -17.82 5.88 10.19
CA ARG A 85 -16.42 6.16 10.53
C ARG A 85 -15.49 5.81 9.36
N ARG A 86 -14.74 6.81 8.91
CA ARG A 86 -13.76 6.71 7.84
C ARG A 86 -12.36 6.81 8.41
N TYR A 87 -11.45 6.04 7.83
CA TYR A 87 -10.05 5.99 8.20
C TYR A 87 -9.21 6.53 7.05
N THR A 88 -8.22 7.34 7.40
CA THR A 88 -7.29 7.95 6.45
C THR A 88 -5.89 7.96 7.05
N LEU A 89 -4.86 7.78 6.23
CA LEU A 89 -3.47 7.88 6.69
C LEU A 89 -3.16 9.33 7.08
N LYS A 90 -2.41 9.51 8.18
CA LYS A 90 -1.94 10.79 8.68
C LYS A 90 -0.86 11.44 7.81
#